data_AF-A0A7S1Y998-F1
#
_entry.id   AF-A0A7S1Y998-F1
#
_cell.length_a   1.000
_cell.length_b   1.000
_cell.length_c   1.000
_cell.angle_alpha   90.00
_cell.angle_beta   90.00
_cell.angle_gamma   90.00
#
_symmetry.space_group_name_H-M   'P 1'
#
loop_
_entity.id
_entity.type
_entity.pdbx_description
1 polymer ?
#
loop_
_entity_poly.entity_id
_entity_poly.type
_entity_poly.pdbx_seq_one_letter_code
_entity_poly.pdbx_strand_id
1 'polypeptide(L)'
;AVVKAATDSAAADHAADLVSTKTRLEAEIGAAAQVEFSQSLAEHKAEFVKELESKVSIIQELAQKLKQLEAALVASRSFESGSLKAHKMSAAALALAEKLEAASDGGSISVAMELDALKDAAQDNEVVSTAIASLPGRITDMGGIATMAQLQTRFASVVDKARQASFVPKGREGLEGQLLGMVYSTIKYAPSPDDPAPEEEKDGAEYVLARASKHVKLGELERAVEQLDKLSGQAAFTIKDWKEAAQDRIATDKALNAIKMECALLNKTYSTTAE
;
A
#
# COMPACT_ATOMS: atom_id res chain seq x y z
N ALA A 1 94.07 -85.27 -9.61
CA ALA A 1 94.20 -83.83 -9.25
C ALA A 1 93.46 -82.94 -10.24
N VAL A 2 93.74 -83.03 -11.55
CA VAL A 2 93.17 -82.16 -12.60
C VAL A 2 91.65 -82.28 -12.75
N VAL A 3 91.09 -83.50 -12.75
CA VAL A 3 89.63 -83.71 -12.87
C VAL A 3 88.86 -83.14 -11.68
N LYS A 4 89.43 -83.25 -10.47
CA LYS A 4 88.83 -82.74 -9.23
C LYS A 4 88.82 -81.21 -9.20
N ALA A 5 89.94 -80.58 -9.60
CA ALA A 5 90.03 -79.13 -9.74
C ALA A 5 89.09 -78.57 -10.81
N ALA A 6 88.87 -79.30 -11.92
CA ALA A 6 87.92 -78.91 -12.95
C ALA A 6 86.45 -79.02 -12.50
N THR A 7 86.10 -80.08 -11.75
CA THR A 7 84.76 -80.19 -11.15
C THR A 7 84.52 -79.17 -10.04
N ASP A 8 85.55 -78.84 -9.25
CA ASP A 8 85.46 -77.83 -8.18
C ASP A 8 85.36 -76.42 -8.77
N SER A 9 86.06 -76.12 -9.88
CA SER A 9 85.92 -74.87 -10.64
C SER A 9 84.54 -74.74 -11.26
N ALA A 10 84.04 -75.79 -11.94
CA ALA A 10 82.71 -75.77 -12.55
C ALA A 10 81.59 -75.64 -11.50
N ALA A 11 81.77 -76.23 -10.31
CA ALA A 11 80.85 -76.06 -9.18
C ALA A 11 80.89 -74.64 -8.60
N ALA A 12 82.06 -74.01 -8.54
CA ALA A 12 82.22 -72.62 -8.09
C ALA A 12 81.61 -71.63 -9.10
N ASP A 13 81.84 -71.83 -10.40
CA ASP A 13 81.27 -71.02 -11.47
C ASP A 13 79.73 -71.15 -11.50
N HIS A 14 79.21 -72.37 -11.38
CA HIS A 14 77.76 -72.60 -11.29
C HIS A 14 77.14 -72.00 -10.01
N ALA A 15 77.85 -72.02 -8.88
CA ALA A 15 77.40 -71.37 -7.66
C ALA A 15 77.41 -69.83 -7.80
N ALA A 16 78.40 -69.26 -8.46
CA ALA A 16 78.48 -67.83 -8.76
C ALA A 16 77.34 -67.39 -9.71
N ASP A 17 77.03 -68.19 -10.74
CA ASP A 17 75.91 -67.97 -11.63
C ASP A 17 74.55 -68.09 -10.92
N LEU A 18 74.41 -69.03 -9.99
CA LEU A 18 73.21 -69.13 -9.16
C LEU A 18 73.00 -67.90 -8.27
N VAL A 19 74.08 -67.35 -7.70
CA VAL A 19 74.02 -66.14 -6.88
C VAL A 19 73.72 -64.91 -7.74
N SER A 20 74.33 -64.78 -8.91
CA SER A 20 74.11 -63.65 -9.83
C SER A 20 72.69 -63.67 -10.42
N THR A 21 72.17 -64.85 -10.76
CA THR A 21 70.79 -65.01 -11.25
C THR A 21 69.77 -64.76 -10.15
N LYS A 22 70.01 -65.24 -8.92
CA LYS A 22 69.16 -64.97 -7.76
C LYS A 22 69.09 -63.48 -7.43
N THR A 23 70.24 -62.81 -7.36
CA THR A 23 70.29 -61.37 -7.06
C THR A 23 69.64 -60.53 -8.15
N ARG A 24 69.80 -60.90 -9.42
CA ARG A 24 69.08 -60.28 -10.53
C ARG A 24 67.57 -60.48 -10.43
N LEU A 25 67.11 -61.70 -10.14
CA LEU A 25 65.68 -62.00 -9.97
C LEU A 25 65.08 -61.27 -8.77
N GLU A 26 65.77 -61.21 -7.64
CA GLU A 26 65.32 -60.45 -6.46
C GLU A 26 65.22 -58.95 -6.76
N ALA A 27 66.17 -58.39 -7.52
CA ALA A 27 66.13 -57.00 -7.96
C ALA A 27 65.00 -56.74 -8.98
N GLU A 28 64.76 -57.65 -9.92
CA GLU A 28 63.67 -57.55 -10.90
C GLU A 28 62.30 -57.65 -10.22
N ILE A 29 62.11 -58.60 -9.28
CA ILE A 29 60.87 -58.74 -8.50
C ILE A 29 60.65 -57.51 -7.61
N GLY A 30 61.70 -57.02 -6.94
CA GLY A 30 61.62 -55.81 -6.13
C GLY A 30 61.25 -54.57 -6.94
N ALA A 31 61.86 -54.41 -8.13
CA ALA A 31 61.52 -53.32 -9.04
C ALA A 31 60.09 -53.44 -9.58
N ALA A 32 59.64 -54.64 -9.96
CA ALA A 32 58.28 -54.87 -10.44
C ALA A 32 57.23 -54.57 -9.36
N ALA A 33 57.44 -55.05 -8.12
CA ALA A 33 56.55 -54.78 -6.99
C ALA A 33 56.49 -53.29 -6.64
N GLN A 34 57.63 -52.58 -6.72
CA GLN A 34 57.68 -51.13 -6.52
C GLN A 34 56.86 -50.39 -7.59
N VAL A 35 56.97 -50.81 -8.86
CA VAL A 35 56.22 -50.22 -9.98
C VAL A 35 54.72 -50.48 -9.83
N GLU A 36 54.30 -51.72 -9.57
CA GLU A 36 52.88 -52.07 -9.34
C GLU A 36 52.29 -51.29 -8.16
N PHE A 37 53.02 -51.21 -7.05
CA PHE A 37 52.58 -50.43 -5.90
C PHE A 37 52.46 -48.93 -6.23
N SER A 38 53.43 -48.39 -6.97
CA SER A 38 53.38 -46.98 -7.39
C SER A 38 52.22 -46.68 -8.35
N GLN A 39 51.89 -47.62 -9.24
CA GLN A 39 50.74 -47.51 -10.15
C GLN A 39 49.42 -47.59 -9.39
N SER A 40 49.23 -48.60 -8.55
CA SER A 40 48.01 -48.74 -7.73
C SER A 40 47.79 -47.52 -6.82
N LEU A 41 48.87 -46.99 -6.24
CA LEU A 41 48.81 -45.80 -5.39
C LEU A 41 48.48 -44.54 -6.20
N ALA A 42 48.95 -44.44 -7.45
CA ALA A 42 48.58 -43.36 -8.35
C ALA A 42 47.11 -43.45 -8.80
N GLU A 43 46.62 -44.66 -9.12
CA GLU A 43 45.22 -44.91 -9.48
C GLU A 43 44.26 -44.55 -8.35
N HIS A 44 44.49 -45.05 -7.13
CA HIS A 44 43.64 -44.71 -5.98
C HIS A 44 43.65 -43.22 -5.65
N LYS A 45 44.80 -42.55 -5.79
CA LYS A 45 44.87 -41.08 -5.63
C LYS A 45 44.06 -40.37 -6.71
N ALA A 46 44.14 -40.81 -7.96
CA ALA A 46 43.38 -40.21 -9.05
C ALA A 46 41.86 -40.41 -8.85
N GLU A 47 41.43 -41.59 -8.44
CA GLU A 47 40.03 -41.85 -8.08
C GLU A 47 39.56 -40.98 -6.91
N PHE A 48 40.37 -40.85 -5.86
CA PHE A 48 40.04 -40.02 -4.70
C PHE A 48 39.93 -38.54 -5.06
N VAL A 49 40.85 -38.02 -5.90
CA VAL A 49 40.77 -36.64 -6.40
C VAL A 49 39.50 -36.44 -7.21
N LYS A 50 39.15 -37.38 -8.10
CA LYS A 50 37.92 -37.33 -8.88
C LYS A 50 36.67 -37.35 -7.99
N GLU A 51 36.66 -38.16 -6.93
CA GLU A 51 35.55 -38.18 -5.98
C GLU A 51 35.44 -36.86 -5.21
N LEU A 52 36.57 -36.29 -4.78
CA LEU A 52 36.61 -34.98 -4.13
C LEU A 52 36.12 -33.86 -5.05
N GLU A 53 36.55 -33.83 -6.31
CA GLU A 53 36.09 -32.86 -7.31
C GLU A 53 34.57 -32.95 -7.52
N SER A 54 34.05 -34.18 -7.62
CA SER A 54 32.60 -34.43 -7.71
C SER A 54 31.86 -33.90 -6.47
N LYS A 55 32.35 -34.20 -5.26
CA LYS A 55 31.75 -33.71 -4.02
C LYS A 55 31.81 -32.18 -3.92
N VAL A 56 32.91 -31.55 -4.31
CA VAL A 56 33.05 -30.09 -4.34
C VAL A 56 32.04 -29.47 -5.30
N SER A 57 31.87 -30.05 -6.49
CA SER A 57 30.86 -29.60 -7.46
C SER A 57 29.44 -29.68 -6.89
N ILE A 58 29.09 -30.78 -6.21
CA ILE A 58 27.77 -30.94 -5.57
C ILE A 58 27.58 -29.91 -4.45
N ILE A 59 28.60 -29.65 -3.62
CA ILE A 59 28.54 -28.65 -2.57
C ILE A 59 28.35 -27.25 -3.15
N GLN A 60 29.03 -26.92 -4.26
CA GLN A 60 28.86 -25.64 -4.95
C GLN A 60 27.44 -25.49 -5.51
N GLU A 61 26.89 -26.54 -6.12
CA GLU A 61 25.52 -26.53 -6.63
C GLU A 61 24.49 -26.37 -5.49
N LEU A 62 24.68 -27.07 -4.37
CA LEU A 62 23.85 -26.95 -3.18
C LEU A 62 23.93 -25.54 -2.58
N ALA A 63 25.13 -24.96 -2.48
CA ALA A 63 25.32 -23.60 -2.00
C ALA A 63 24.63 -22.57 -2.90
N GLN A 64 24.67 -22.78 -4.22
CA GLN A 64 23.97 -21.92 -5.18
C GLN A 64 22.45 -22.04 -5.04
N LYS A 65 21.90 -23.26 -4.92
CA LYS A 65 20.47 -23.49 -4.68
C LYS A 65 20.02 -22.88 -3.36
N LEU A 66 20.81 -23.00 -2.30
CA LEU A 66 20.52 -22.42 -1.00
C LEU A 66 20.43 -20.89 -1.11
N LYS A 67 21.40 -20.25 -1.77
CA LYS A 67 21.39 -18.79 -2.01
C LYS A 67 20.17 -18.33 -2.82
N GLN A 68 19.75 -19.11 -3.81
CA GLN A 68 18.53 -18.82 -4.58
C GLN A 68 17.28 -18.95 -3.71
N LEU A 69 17.23 -19.97 -2.85
CA LEU A 69 16.10 -20.23 -1.97
C LEU A 69 16.00 -19.16 -0.87
N GLU A 70 17.13 -18.71 -0.31
CA GLU A 70 17.19 -17.56 0.61
C GLU A 70 16.65 -16.29 -0.06
N ALA A 71 17.08 -15.99 -1.29
CA ALA A 71 16.59 -14.84 -2.03
C ALA A 71 15.07 -14.92 -2.30
N ALA A 72 14.58 -16.10 -2.70
CA ALA A 72 13.16 -16.33 -2.92
C ALA A 72 12.34 -16.22 -1.63
N LEU A 73 12.88 -16.71 -0.51
CA LEU A 73 12.22 -16.63 0.79
C LEU A 73 12.15 -15.19 1.32
N VAL A 74 13.23 -14.42 1.16
CA VAL A 74 13.22 -12.98 1.50
C VAL A 74 12.19 -12.22 0.65
N ALA A 75 12.15 -12.48 -0.66
CA ALA A 75 11.16 -11.88 -1.55
C ALA A 75 9.71 -12.25 -1.12
N SER A 76 9.44 -13.53 -0.88
CA SER A 76 8.12 -14.02 -0.45
C SER A 76 7.68 -13.39 0.88
N ARG A 77 8.58 -13.35 1.87
CA ARG A 77 8.28 -12.75 3.18
C ARG A 77 8.02 -11.24 3.07
N SER A 78 8.77 -10.54 2.21
CA SER A 78 8.56 -9.12 1.96
C SER A 78 7.21 -8.85 1.29
N PHE A 79 6.81 -9.72 0.35
CA PHE A 79 5.51 -9.65 -0.32
C PHE A 79 4.35 -9.93 0.65
N GLU A 80 4.43 -10.99 1.46
CA GLU A 80 3.38 -11.32 2.43
C GLU A 80 3.18 -10.19 3.45
N SER A 81 4.29 -9.66 3.97
CA SER A 81 4.26 -8.52 4.89
C SER A 81 3.68 -7.26 4.24
N GLY A 82 4.06 -6.97 2.99
CA GLY A 82 3.55 -5.82 2.23
C GLY A 82 2.06 -5.93 1.92
N SER A 83 1.63 -7.10 1.44
CA SER A 83 0.23 -7.41 1.12
C SER A 83 -0.66 -7.32 2.36
N LEU A 84 -0.25 -7.92 3.49
CA LEU A 84 -0.99 -7.82 4.75
C LEU A 84 -1.18 -6.35 5.17
N LYS A 85 -0.14 -5.54 5.02
CA LYS A 85 -0.20 -4.11 5.36
C LYS A 85 -1.15 -3.35 4.44
N ALA A 86 -1.07 -3.56 3.13
CA ALA A 86 -1.96 -2.93 2.16
C ALA A 86 -3.43 -3.30 2.40
N HIS A 87 -3.70 -4.56 2.74
CA HIS A 87 -5.04 -5.03 3.14
C HIS A 87 -5.52 -4.39 4.44
N LYS A 88 -4.69 -4.33 5.49
CA LYS A 88 -5.04 -3.66 6.76
C LYS A 88 -5.40 -2.20 6.54
N MET A 89 -4.61 -1.48 5.74
CA MET A 89 -4.88 -0.08 5.43
C MET A 89 -6.16 0.09 4.62
N SER A 90 -6.38 -0.76 3.61
CA SER A 90 -7.62 -0.77 2.82
C SER A 90 -8.86 -1.04 3.69
N ALA A 91 -8.75 -2.00 4.62
CA ALA A 91 -9.84 -2.34 5.55
C ALA A 91 -10.13 -1.19 6.51
N ALA A 92 -9.11 -0.55 7.09
CA ALA A 92 -9.27 0.62 7.96
C ALA A 92 -9.90 1.80 7.20
N ALA A 93 -9.47 2.06 5.96
CA ALA A 93 -10.02 3.12 5.12
C ALA A 93 -11.48 2.85 4.73
N LEU A 94 -11.84 1.59 4.46
CA LEU A 94 -13.22 1.20 4.18
C LEU A 94 -14.11 1.32 5.42
N ALA A 95 -13.64 0.85 6.59
CA ALA A 95 -14.37 0.98 7.85
C ALA A 95 -14.62 2.45 8.21
N LEU A 96 -13.62 3.33 7.99
CA LEU A 96 -13.76 4.77 8.13
C LEU A 96 -14.85 5.33 7.20
N ALA A 97 -14.82 4.96 5.92
CA ALA A 97 -15.82 5.38 4.94
C ALA A 97 -17.24 4.94 5.32
N GLU A 98 -17.40 3.66 5.69
CA GLU A 98 -18.69 3.09 6.08
C GLU A 98 -19.25 3.76 7.33
N LYS A 99 -18.42 4.03 8.34
CA LYS A 99 -18.87 4.76 9.54
C LYS A 99 -19.26 6.20 9.25
N LEU A 100 -18.57 6.87 8.33
CA LEU A 100 -18.92 8.24 7.92
C LEU A 100 -20.26 8.28 7.17
N GLU A 101 -20.61 7.24 6.42
CA GLU A 101 -21.92 7.13 5.76
C GLU A 101 -23.04 6.64 6.70
N ALA A 102 -22.71 5.73 7.61
CA ALA A 102 -23.65 5.12 8.56
C ALA A 102 -24.10 6.07 9.68
N ALA A 103 -23.53 7.28 9.77
CA ALA A 103 -23.98 8.34 10.66
C ALA A 103 -25.36 8.88 10.24
N SER A 104 -26.41 8.07 10.39
CA SER A 104 -27.81 8.46 10.18
C SER A 104 -28.51 8.75 11.51
N ASP A 105 -29.27 9.84 11.52
CA ASP A 105 -30.21 10.30 12.56
C ASP A 105 -29.76 10.21 14.03
N GLY A 106 -29.12 11.28 14.50
CA GLY A 106 -29.07 11.64 15.93
C GLY A 106 -28.06 10.88 16.79
N GLY A 107 -27.33 9.91 16.23
CA GLY A 107 -26.24 9.22 16.91
C GLY A 107 -24.88 9.82 16.57
N SER A 108 -24.20 10.41 17.55
CA SER A 108 -22.76 10.70 17.49
C SER A 108 -21.98 9.40 17.31
N ILE A 109 -21.62 9.04 16.08
CA ILE A 109 -20.71 7.92 15.84
C ILE A 109 -19.28 8.45 15.94
N SER A 110 -18.60 8.12 17.03
CA SER A 110 -17.16 8.40 17.14
C SER A 110 -16.41 7.58 16.09
N VAL A 111 -15.63 8.30 15.29
CA VAL A 111 -14.76 7.77 14.23
C VAL A 111 -13.31 7.62 14.74
N ALA A 112 -13.06 7.96 16.01
CA ALA A 112 -11.72 7.99 16.58
C ALA A 112 -10.99 6.65 16.49
N MET A 113 -11.69 5.54 16.73
CA MET A 113 -11.07 4.21 16.67
C MET A 113 -10.60 3.84 15.27
N GLU A 114 -11.40 4.13 14.25
CA GLU A 114 -11.10 3.84 12.84
C GLU A 114 -10.00 4.76 12.33
N LEU A 115 -10.01 6.03 12.77
CA LEU A 115 -8.96 6.98 12.45
C LEU A 115 -7.62 6.58 13.06
N ASP A 116 -7.61 6.10 14.31
CA ASP A 116 -6.40 5.61 14.97
C ASP A 116 -5.91 4.29 14.33
N ALA A 117 -6.82 3.36 14.02
CA ALA A 117 -6.48 2.16 13.26
C ALA A 117 -5.88 2.48 11.88
N LEU A 118 -6.39 3.52 11.21
CA LEU A 118 -5.85 3.98 9.93
C LEU A 118 -4.47 4.64 10.11
N LYS A 119 -4.26 5.46 11.15
CA LYS A 119 -2.95 6.03 11.49
C LYS A 119 -1.92 4.93 11.75
N ASP A 120 -2.30 3.91 12.51
CA ASP A 120 -1.43 2.77 12.82
C ASP A 120 -1.08 1.97 11.57
N ALA A 121 -2.04 1.76 10.66
CA ALA A 121 -1.78 1.10 9.39
C ALA A 121 -0.92 1.95 8.42
N ALA A 122 -1.00 3.28 8.55
CA ALA A 122 -0.38 4.26 7.65
C ALA A 122 0.98 4.79 8.11
N GLN A 123 1.57 4.28 9.20
CA GLN A 123 2.81 4.84 9.80
C GLN A 123 3.96 5.05 8.80
N ASP A 124 4.11 4.18 7.80
CA ASP A 124 5.16 4.33 6.77
C ASP A 124 4.67 4.94 5.44
N ASN A 125 3.43 5.45 5.36
CA ASN A 125 2.89 6.11 4.19
C ASN A 125 2.62 7.59 4.48
N GLU A 126 3.51 8.45 3.97
CA GLU A 126 3.43 9.90 4.14
C GLU A 126 2.18 10.53 3.49
N VAL A 127 1.75 10.00 2.34
CA VAL A 127 0.57 10.51 1.61
C VAL A 127 -0.70 10.29 2.43
N VAL A 128 -0.86 9.09 2.97
CA VAL A 128 -2.02 8.74 3.81
C VAL A 128 -1.97 9.50 5.13
N SER A 129 -0.79 9.66 5.74
CA SER A 129 -0.63 10.45 6.95
C SER A 129 -0.97 11.94 6.74
N THR A 130 -0.57 12.51 5.60
CA THR A 130 -0.90 13.88 5.22
C THR A 130 -2.40 14.03 4.94
N ALA A 131 -3.01 13.04 4.26
CA ALA A 131 -4.45 13.03 4.03
C ALA A 131 -5.23 12.96 5.36
N ILE A 132 -4.77 12.17 6.33
CA ILE A 132 -5.34 12.13 7.69
C ILE A 132 -5.20 13.48 8.39
N ALA A 133 -4.05 14.14 8.27
CA ALA A 133 -3.82 15.46 8.87
C ALA A 133 -4.66 16.57 8.22
N SER A 134 -5.09 16.39 6.96
CA SER A 134 -5.97 17.33 6.24
C SER A 134 -7.44 17.23 6.64
N LEU A 135 -7.82 16.21 7.42
CA LEU A 135 -9.20 16.04 7.87
C LEU A 135 -9.61 17.17 8.83
N PRO A 136 -10.84 17.70 8.73
CA PRO A 136 -11.33 18.72 9.63
C PRO A 136 -11.45 18.17 11.06
N GLY A 137 -11.04 18.95 12.07
CA GLY A 137 -11.10 18.56 13.48
C GLY A 137 -12.50 18.18 13.98
N ARG A 138 -13.54 18.69 13.31
CA ARG A 138 -14.95 18.32 13.56
C ARG A 138 -15.20 16.80 13.44
N ILE A 139 -14.37 16.06 12.69
CA ILE A 139 -14.52 14.61 12.54
C ILE A 139 -14.41 13.85 13.88
N THR A 140 -13.69 14.41 14.85
CA THR A 140 -13.52 13.81 16.18
C THR A 140 -14.52 14.33 17.22
N ASP A 141 -15.29 15.37 16.88
CA ASP A 141 -16.27 15.95 17.79
C ASP A 141 -17.51 15.05 17.89
N MET A 142 -18.24 15.14 19.01
CA MET A 142 -19.52 14.42 19.18
C MET A 142 -20.58 14.79 18.13
N GLY A 143 -20.41 15.88 17.39
CA GLY A 143 -21.31 16.25 16.30
C GLY A 143 -21.04 15.48 15.00
N GLY A 144 -19.84 14.89 14.85
CA GLY A 144 -19.38 14.28 13.60
C GLY A 144 -19.44 15.20 12.39
N ILE A 145 -19.24 14.61 11.21
CA ILE A 145 -19.44 15.29 9.93
C ILE A 145 -20.81 14.90 9.40
N ALA A 146 -21.56 15.89 8.90
CA ALA A 146 -22.87 15.65 8.32
C ALA A 146 -22.76 14.78 7.05
N THR A 147 -23.62 13.77 6.95
CA THR A 147 -23.71 12.93 5.74
C THR A 147 -24.31 13.72 4.57
N MET A 148 -24.12 13.24 3.34
CA MET A 148 -24.74 13.85 2.16
C MET A 148 -26.26 13.98 2.31
N ALA A 149 -26.92 12.92 2.80
CA ALA A 149 -28.37 12.91 3.02
C ALA A 149 -28.80 13.93 4.09
N GLN A 150 -28.04 14.07 5.18
CA GLN A 150 -28.30 15.07 6.21
C GLN A 150 -28.11 16.49 5.67
N LEU A 151 -27.06 16.74 4.89
CA LEU A 151 -26.83 18.04 4.26
C LEU A 151 -27.97 18.39 3.29
N GLN A 152 -28.43 17.45 2.47
CA GLN A 152 -29.56 17.64 1.56
C GLN A 152 -30.85 17.96 2.31
N THR A 153 -31.16 17.20 3.37
CA THR A 153 -32.36 17.40 4.18
C THR A 153 -32.33 18.74 4.92
N ARG A 154 -31.19 19.06 5.56
CA ARG A 154 -31.00 20.34 6.26
C ARG A 154 -31.07 21.50 5.28
N PHE A 155 -30.51 21.37 4.08
CA PHE A 155 -30.49 22.44 3.08
C PHE A 155 -31.88 22.92 2.71
N ALA A 156 -32.84 22.00 2.53
CA ALA A 156 -34.23 22.36 2.23
C ALA A 156 -34.80 23.34 3.27
N SER A 157 -34.56 23.09 4.56
CA SER A 157 -35.02 23.97 5.64
C SER A 157 -34.25 25.29 5.76
N VAL A 158 -32.96 25.29 5.41
CA VAL A 158 -32.08 26.46 5.53
C VAL A 158 -32.28 27.43 4.36
N VAL A 159 -32.56 26.92 3.15
CA VAL A 159 -32.84 27.74 1.98
C VAL A 159 -34.08 28.60 2.17
N ASP A 160 -35.15 28.05 2.74
CA ASP A 160 -36.37 28.83 2.99
C ASP A 160 -36.11 29.99 3.96
N LYS A 161 -35.29 29.75 4.99
CA LYS A 161 -34.87 30.77 5.95
C LYS A 161 -33.93 31.80 5.33
N ALA A 162 -32.97 31.36 4.53
CA ALA A 162 -32.04 32.24 3.81
C ALA A 162 -32.78 33.12 2.79
N ARG A 163 -33.81 32.56 2.14
CA ARG A 163 -34.71 33.30 1.25
C ARG A 163 -35.46 34.38 2.00
N GLN A 164 -36.09 34.07 3.13
CA GLN A 164 -36.75 35.07 3.98
C GLN A 164 -35.77 36.16 4.43
N ALA A 165 -34.56 35.78 4.84
CA ALA A 165 -33.51 36.70 5.25
C ALA A 165 -33.00 37.61 4.12
N SER A 166 -33.10 37.19 2.86
CA SER A 166 -32.69 38.00 1.71
C SER A 166 -33.59 39.20 1.44
N PHE A 167 -34.85 39.16 1.92
CA PHE A 167 -35.82 40.24 1.78
C PHE A 167 -35.77 41.25 2.93
N VAL A 168 -34.89 41.07 3.92
CA VAL A 168 -34.74 41.99 5.05
C VAL A 168 -34.00 43.26 4.58
N PRO A 169 -34.61 44.47 4.71
CA PRO A 169 -33.97 45.71 4.29
C PRO A 169 -32.66 45.99 5.05
N LYS A 170 -31.62 46.43 4.34
CA LYS A 170 -30.32 46.80 4.93
C LYS A 170 -30.52 47.89 6.00
N GLY A 171 -30.01 47.65 7.22
CA GLY A 171 -30.12 48.57 8.36
C GLY A 171 -31.33 48.36 9.28
N ARG A 172 -32.18 47.35 9.02
CA ARG A 172 -33.30 46.95 9.89
C ARG A 172 -33.18 45.48 10.26
N GLU A 173 -32.18 45.16 11.07
CA GLU A 173 -31.86 43.77 11.49
C GLU A 173 -32.70 43.29 12.69
N GLY A 174 -33.55 44.16 13.25
CA GLY A 174 -34.48 43.81 14.33
C GLY A 174 -35.68 42.97 13.87
N LEU A 175 -36.52 42.55 14.84
CA LEU A 175 -37.71 41.73 14.62
C LEU A 175 -38.67 42.30 13.55
N GLU A 176 -38.75 43.63 13.46
CA GLU A 176 -39.57 44.34 12.45
C GLU A 176 -39.10 44.08 11.01
N GLY A 177 -37.79 43.98 10.79
CA GLY A 177 -37.22 43.67 9.48
C GLY A 177 -37.41 42.21 9.08
N GLN A 178 -37.34 41.29 10.05
CA GLN A 178 -37.60 39.87 9.82
C GLN A 178 -39.08 39.59 9.45
N LEU A 179 -40.02 40.30 10.07
CA LEU A 179 -41.45 40.22 9.72
C LEU A 179 -41.73 40.74 8.30
N LEU A 180 -41.10 41.85 7.91
CA LEU A 180 -41.18 42.37 6.53
C LEU A 180 -40.61 41.36 5.52
N GLY A 181 -39.48 40.72 5.86
CA GLY A 181 -38.87 39.68 5.02
C GLY A 181 -39.77 38.45 4.83
N MET A 182 -40.46 37.99 5.88
CA MET A 182 -41.44 36.89 5.77
C MET A 182 -42.59 37.24 4.84
N VAL A 183 -43.18 38.43 4.99
CA VAL A 183 -44.33 38.88 4.16
C VAL A 183 -43.94 39.03 2.69
N TYR A 184 -42.76 39.59 2.39
CA TYR A 184 -42.30 39.71 1.00
C TYR A 184 -41.97 38.36 0.36
N SER A 185 -41.37 37.43 1.12
CA SER A 185 -41.02 36.09 0.62
C SER A 185 -42.23 35.21 0.27
N THR A 186 -43.38 35.47 0.90
CA THR A 186 -44.64 34.74 0.64
C THR A 186 -45.40 35.30 -0.56
N ILE A 187 -45.14 36.56 -0.95
CA ILE A 187 -45.80 37.21 -2.09
C ILE A 187 -45.04 36.95 -3.41
N LYS A 188 -43.70 36.82 -3.37
CA LYS A 188 -42.89 36.55 -4.57
C LYS A 188 -42.77 35.03 -4.81
N TYR A 189 -43.04 34.56 -6.03
CA TYR A 189 -42.86 33.15 -6.41
C TYR A 189 -41.37 32.77 -6.36
N ALA A 190 -41.04 31.62 -5.77
CA ALA A 190 -39.66 31.14 -5.75
C ALA A 190 -39.25 30.72 -7.17
N PRO A 191 -38.16 31.26 -7.74
CA PRO A 191 -37.71 30.84 -9.06
C PRO A 191 -37.38 29.33 -9.05
N SER A 192 -37.82 28.62 -10.08
CA SER A 192 -37.48 27.21 -10.27
C SER A 192 -35.97 27.08 -10.50
N PRO A 193 -35.33 25.97 -10.09
CA PRO A 193 -33.91 25.75 -10.34
C PRO A 193 -33.50 25.73 -11.83
N ASP A 194 -34.49 25.60 -12.73
CA ASP A 194 -34.31 25.58 -14.18
C ASP A 194 -34.74 26.90 -14.86
N ASP A 195 -35.24 27.88 -14.11
CA ASP A 195 -35.63 29.17 -14.67
C ASP A 195 -34.40 30.01 -15.00
N PRO A 196 -34.25 30.53 -16.24
CA PRO A 196 -33.17 31.45 -16.57
C PRO A 196 -33.35 32.73 -15.75
N ALA A 197 -32.31 33.09 -14.99
CA ALA A 197 -32.28 34.34 -14.27
C ALA A 197 -32.29 35.51 -15.27
N PRO A 198 -33.12 36.55 -15.08
CA PRO A 198 -32.97 37.82 -15.78
C PRO A 198 -31.54 38.35 -15.61
N GLU A 199 -30.95 38.96 -16.64
CA GLU A 199 -29.54 39.40 -16.59
C GLU A 199 -29.25 40.34 -15.40
N GLU A 200 -30.23 41.14 -15.01
CA GLU A 200 -30.15 42.09 -13.88
C GLU A 200 -30.20 41.41 -12.49
N GLU A 201 -30.81 40.21 -12.39
CA GLU A 201 -30.99 39.46 -11.14
C GLU A 201 -30.16 38.16 -11.10
N LYS A 202 -29.20 38.00 -12.01
CA LYS A 202 -28.36 36.80 -12.15
C LYS A 202 -27.63 36.41 -10.86
N ASP A 203 -27.23 37.40 -10.06
CA ASP A 203 -26.60 37.22 -8.74
C ASP A 203 -27.55 37.60 -7.59
N GLY A 204 -28.84 37.75 -7.89
CA GLY A 204 -29.89 37.91 -6.88
C GLY A 204 -29.95 36.68 -5.98
N ALA A 205 -30.17 36.91 -4.68
CA ALA A 205 -30.14 35.87 -3.66
C ALA A 205 -31.08 34.69 -3.98
N GLU A 206 -32.24 34.93 -4.58
CA GLU A 206 -33.19 33.88 -4.95
C GLU A 206 -32.66 32.95 -6.05
N TYR A 207 -32.06 33.49 -7.11
CA TYR A 207 -31.49 32.69 -8.20
C TYR A 207 -30.19 31.98 -7.79
N VAL A 208 -29.43 32.58 -6.88
CA VAL A 208 -28.27 31.92 -6.25
C VAL A 208 -28.72 30.72 -5.41
N LEU A 209 -29.72 30.90 -4.54
CA LEU A 209 -30.28 29.83 -3.71
C LEU A 209 -30.93 28.72 -4.55
N ALA A 210 -31.62 29.07 -5.64
CA ALA A 210 -32.22 28.10 -6.56
C ALA A 210 -31.15 27.23 -7.26
N ARG A 211 -30.08 27.84 -7.78
CA ARG A 211 -28.94 27.10 -8.38
C ARG A 211 -28.21 26.25 -7.35
N ALA A 212 -27.97 26.78 -6.15
CA ALA A 212 -27.38 26.01 -5.06
C ALA A 212 -28.25 24.79 -4.71
N SER A 213 -29.59 24.94 -4.66
CA SER A 213 -30.54 23.85 -4.45
C SER A 213 -30.48 22.77 -5.50
N LYS A 214 -30.28 23.14 -6.77
CA LYS A 214 -30.02 22.18 -7.85
C LYS A 214 -28.76 21.35 -7.57
N HIS A 215 -27.64 22.02 -7.29
CA HIS A 215 -26.37 21.34 -7.05
C HIS A 215 -26.41 20.44 -5.80
N VAL A 216 -27.06 20.89 -4.71
CA VAL A 216 -27.24 20.06 -3.50
C VAL A 216 -28.08 18.81 -3.80
N LYS A 217 -29.17 18.93 -4.56
CA LYS A 217 -29.99 17.77 -4.98
C LYS A 217 -29.20 16.78 -5.84
N LEU A 218 -28.28 17.28 -6.66
CA LEU A 218 -27.38 16.45 -7.48
C LEU A 218 -26.18 15.88 -6.70
N GLY A 219 -25.99 16.25 -5.43
CA GLY A 219 -24.84 15.85 -4.62
C GLY A 219 -23.54 16.60 -4.94
N GLU A 220 -23.60 17.66 -5.75
CA GLU A 220 -22.46 18.48 -6.15
C GLU A 220 -22.18 19.58 -5.12
N LEU A 221 -21.72 19.19 -3.93
CA LEU A 221 -21.53 20.14 -2.81
C LEU A 221 -20.55 21.27 -3.13
N GLU A 222 -19.47 21.01 -3.87
CA GLU A 222 -18.48 22.03 -4.23
C GLU A 222 -19.12 23.17 -5.04
N ARG A 223 -19.85 22.80 -6.10
CA ARG A 223 -20.57 23.76 -6.94
C ARG A 223 -21.68 24.47 -6.18
N ALA A 224 -22.34 23.78 -5.24
CA ALA A 224 -23.31 24.42 -4.36
C ALA A 224 -22.67 25.50 -3.50
N VAL A 225 -21.53 25.21 -2.86
CA VAL A 225 -20.77 26.17 -2.05
C VAL A 225 -20.33 27.38 -2.89
N GLU A 226 -19.83 27.16 -4.10
CA GLU A 226 -19.46 28.24 -5.04
C GLU A 226 -20.62 29.16 -5.41
N GLN A 227 -21.85 28.63 -5.55
CA GLN A 227 -23.01 29.49 -5.75
C GLN A 227 -23.31 30.29 -4.47
N LEU A 228 -23.29 29.64 -3.31
CA LEU A 228 -23.58 30.29 -2.02
C LEU A 228 -22.56 31.36 -1.64
N ASP A 229 -21.32 31.28 -2.12
CA ASP A 229 -20.29 32.33 -1.97
C ASP A 229 -20.71 33.68 -2.56
N LYS A 230 -21.64 33.68 -3.52
CA LYS A 230 -22.18 34.90 -4.14
C LYS A 230 -23.26 35.57 -3.28
N LEU A 231 -23.75 34.90 -2.24
CA LEU A 231 -24.71 35.50 -1.31
C LEU A 231 -24.02 36.55 -0.43
N SER A 232 -24.77 37.59 -0.09
CA SER A 232 -24.31 38.64 0.84
C SER A 232 -25.40 39.01 1.84
N GLY A 233 -25.01 39.69 2.92
CA GLY A 233 -25.93 40.17 3.97
C GLY A 233 -26.51 39.04 4.83
N GLN A 234 -27.75 39.21 5.29
CA GLN A 234 -28.42 38.30 6.24
C GLN A 234 -28.68 36.90 5.67
N ALA A 235 -28.89 36.78 4.36
CA ALA A 235 -29.00 35.48 3.69
C ALA A 235 -27.69 34.67 3.78
N ALA A 236 -26.54 35.33 3.60
CA ALA A 236 -25.23 34.69 3.74
C ALA A 236 -24.96 34.27 5.20
N PHE A 237 -25.36 35.10 6.16
CA PHE A 237 -25.25 34.77 7.58
C PHE A 237 -26.09 33.54 7.95
N THR A 238 -27.33 33.46 7.44
CA THR A 238 -28.27 32.36 7.74
C THR A 238 -27.79 31.02 7.21
N ILE A 239 -27.06 31.00 6.09
CA ILE A 239 -26.60 29.76 5.44
C ILE A 239 -25.18 29.34 5.86
N LYS A 240 -24.48 30.18 6.62
CA LYS A 240 -23.08 30.00 7.01
C LYS A 240 -22.82 28.64 7.65
N ASP A 241 -23.61 28.27 8.66
CA ASP A 241 -23.42 27.01 9.38
C ASP A 241 -23.57 25.79 8.47
N TRP A 242 -24.51 25.84 7.52
CA TRP A 242 -24.68 24.76 6.54
C TRP A 242 -23.48 24.70 5.59
N LYS A 243 -22.99 25.86 5.15
CA LYS A 243 -21.84 25.96 4.26
C LYS A 243 -20.57 25.42 4.91
N GLU A 244 -20.30 25.75 6.17
CA GLU A 244 -19.16 25.19 6.93
C GLU A 244 -19.26 23.66 7.02
N ALA A 245 -20.44 23.13 7.36
CA ALA A 245 -20.65 21.67 7.39
C ALA A 245 -20.47 21.00 6.01
N ALA A 246 -20.88 21.67 4.93
CA ALA A 246 -20.65 21.18 3.57
C ALA A 246 -19.16 21.20 3.19
N GLN A 247 -18.42 22.24 3.60
CA GLN A 247 -16.96 22.34 3.37
C GLN A 247 -16.20 21.26 4.14
N ASP A 248 -16.56 21.01 5.40
CA ASP A 248 -16.00 19.91 6.20
C ASP A 248 -16.21 18.57 5.48
N ARG A 249 -17.44 18.34 4.97
CA ARG A 249 -17.75 17.12 4.23
C ARG A 249 -16.93 16.97 2.94
N ILE A 250 -16.80 18.05 2.15
CA ILE A 250 -15.98 18.07 0.94
C ILE A 250 -14.52 17.73 1.26
N ALA A 251 -13.95 18.33 2.31
CA ALA A 251 -12.57 18.08 2.72
C ALA A 251 -12.37 16.60 3.09
N THR A 252 -13.32 16.02 3.82
CA THR A 252 -13.28 14.60 4.18
C THR A 252 -13.43 13.67 2.99
N ASP A 253 -14.33 13.96 2.05
CA ASP A 253 -14.48 13.16 0.84
C ASP A 253 -13.20 13.19 -0.02
N LYS A 254 -12.54 14.36 -0.12
CA LYS A 254 -11.24 14.50 -0.80
C LYS A 254 -10.14 13.67 -0.14
N ALA A 255 -9.99 13.81 1.17
CA ALA A 255 -9.00 13.05 1.93
C ALA A 255 -9.24 11.54 1.80
N LEU A 256 -10.49 11.11 1.93
CA LEU A 256 -10.87 9.70 1.81
C LEU A 256 -10.61 9.15 0.40
N ASN A 257 -10.88 9.93 -0.64
CA ASN A 257 -10.57 9.54 -2.01
C ASN A 257 -9.06 9.41 -2.26
N ALA A 258 -8.25 10.32 -1.72
CA ALA A 258 -6.80 10.20 -1.78
C ALA A 258 -6.31 8.92 -1.07
N ILE A 259 -6.83 8.63 0.13
CA ILE A 259 -6.51 7.42 0.89
C ILE A 259 -6.90 6.16 0.10
N LYS A 260 -8.10 6.13 -0.50
CA LYS A 260 -8.56 4.99 -1.32
C LYS A 260 -7.69 4.78 -2.56
N MET A 261 -7.27 5.86 -3.23
CA MET A 261 -6.35 5.78 -4.36
C MET A 261 -5.00 5.20 -3.95
N GLU A 262 -4.42 5.68 -2.85
CA GLU A 262 -3.15 5.14 -2.32
C GLU A 262 -3.27 3.67 -1.91
N CYS A 263 -4.37 3.27 -1.27
CA CYS A 263 -4.65 1.87 -0.96
C CYS A 263 -4.69 1.01 -2.24
N ALA A 264 -5.35 1.49 -3.28
CA ALA A 264 -5.44 0.79 -4.56
C ALA A 264 -4.07 0.68 -5.25
N LEU A 265 -3.25 1.73 -5.19
CA LEU A 265 -1.88 1.72 -5.72
C LEU A 265 -1.01 0.70 -4.98
N LEU A 266 -1.06 0.68 -3.65
CA LEU A 266 -0.29 -0.28 -2.87
C LEU A 266 -0.71 -1.73 -3.14
N ASN A 267 -2.02 -2.01 -3.17
CA ASN A 267 -2.52 -3.34 -3.53
C ASN A 267 -2.03 -3.76 -4.93
N LYS A 268 -2.01 -2.82 -5.89
CA LYS A 268 -1.48 -3.09 -7.23
C LYS A 268 0.01 -3.38 -7.20
N THR A 269 0.80 -2.56 -6.51
CA THR A 269 2.26 -2.74 -6.39
C THR A 269 2.60 -4.11 -5.86
N TYR A 270 1.93 -4.56 -4.78
CA TYR A 270 2.18 -5.89 -4.26
C TYR A 270 1.67 -6.97 -5.21
N SER A 271 0.49 -6.83 -5.84
CA SER A 271 0.00 -7.83 -6.80
C SER A 271 0.93 -8.03 -8.02
N THR A 272 1.54 -6.96 -8.54
CA THR A 272 2.42 -7.04 -9.72
C THR A 272 3.79 -7.62 -9.37
N THR A 273 4.25 -7.49 -8.13
CA THR A 273 5.49 -8.16 -7.68
C THR A 273 5.35 -9.68 -7.50
N ALA A 274 4.15 -10.23 -7.64
CA ALA A 274 3.87 -11.66 -7.53
C ALA A 274 3.88 -12.42 -8.88
N GLU A 275 3.86 -11.71 -10.02
CA GLU A 275 4.06 -12.26 -11.38
C GLU A 275 5.55 -12.25 -11.78
#